data_AF-A0A2S2PBA6-F1
#
_entry.id   AF-A0A2S2PBA6-F1
#
_cell.length_a   1.000
_cell.length_b   1.000
_cell.length_c   1.000
_cell.angle_alpha   90.00
_cell.angle_beta   90.00
_cell.angle_gamma   90.00
#
_symmetry.space_group_name_H-M   'P 1'
#
loop_
_entity.id
_entity.type
_entity.pdbx_description
1 polymer ?
#
loop_
_entity_poly.entity_id
_entity_poly.type
_entity_poly.pdbx_seq_one_letter_code
_entity_poly.pdbx_strand_id
1 'polypeptide(L)'
;VDLPYVFLGDGAFALHTNLMKPFPGHHEIGSPKRIFNQKLSSSRVVVENVFGIMAAKFRIYKKPISIELEKVSTITLTCVLLHNFLRRSETSASVYTPPG
;
A
#
# COMPACT_ATOMS: atom_id res chain seq x y z
N VAL A 1 -22.65 -12.21 2.66
CA VAL A 1 -21.46 -13.06 2.93
C VAL A 1 -20.44 -12.16 3.58
N ASP A 2 -20.12 -12.40 4.84
CA ASP A 2 -19.05 -11.66 5.50
C ASP A 2 -17.70 -12.14 4.95
N LEU A 3 -16.91 -11.19 4.43
CA LEU A 3 -15.59 -11.48 3.90
C LEU A 3 -14.53 -11.03 4.91
N PRO A 4 -13.51 -11.86 5.19
CA PRO A 4 -12.46 -11.48 6.13
C PRO A 4 -11.56 -10.39 5.54
N TYR A 5 -11.06 -9.53 6.42
CA TYR A 5 -9.97 -8.61 6.06
C TYR A 5 -8.66 -9.40 5.94
N VAL A 6 -7.94 -9.19 4.84
CA VAL A 6 -6.69 -9.88 4.53
C VAL A 6 -5.63 -8.88 4.06
N PHE A 7 -4.37 -9.17 4.34
CA PHE A 7 -3.22 -8.49 3.77
C PHE A 7 -3.00 -8.94 2.32
N LEU A 8 -2.51 -8.02 1.50
CA LEU A 8 -2.15 -8.27 0.12
C LEU A 8 -0.65 -8.53 0.04
N GLY A 9 -0.29 -9.79 -0.12
CA GLY A 9 1.10 -10.22 -0.32
C GLY A 9 1.50 -10.25 -1.78
N ASP A 10 2.80 -10.20 -2.02
CA ASP A 10 3.39 -10.58 -3.30
C ASP A 10 3.67 -12.09 -3.37
N GLY A 11 4.26 -12.54 -4.48
CA GLY A 11 4.57 -13.96 -4.70
C GLY A 11 5.58 -14.56 -3.73
N ALA A 12 6.39 -13.75 -3.04
CA ALA A 12 7.43 -14.19 -2.12
C ALA A 12 6.89 -14.64 -0.76
N PHE A 13 5.71 -14.16 -0.36
CA PHE A 13 5.06 -14.58 0.88
C PHE A 13 4.40 -15.97 0.75
N ALA A 14 4.27 -16.68 1.87
CA ALA A 14 3.45 -17.88 1.95
C ALA A 14 1.97 -17.49 2.08
N LEU A 15 1.07 -18.29 1.52
CA LEU A 15 -0.37 -18.07 1.70
C LEU A 15 -0.72 -18.31 3.18
N HIS A 16 -1.53 -17.42 3.76
CA HIS A 16 -1.94 -17.52 5.16
C HIS A 16 -3.42 -17.17 5.33
N THR A 17 -4.01 -17.47 6.49
CA THR A 17 -5.44 -17.21 6.76
C THR A 17 -5.82 -15.73 6.69
N ASN A 18 -4.84 -14.85 6.90
CA ASN A 18 -4.99 -13.39 6.82
C ASN A 18 -4.12 -12.75 5.72
N LEU A 19 -3.55 -13.53 4.79
CA LEU A 19 -2.72 -13.01 3.71
C LEU A 19 -3.05 -13.73 2.41
N MET A 20 -3.48 -12.96 1.41
CA MET A 20 -3.67 -13.43 0.06
C MET A 20 -2.47 -13.09 -0.82
N LYS A 21 -2.12 -14.01 -1.72
CA LYS A 21 -1.02 -13.83 -2.67
C LYS A 21 -1.43 -14.25 -4.09
N PRO A 22 -0.68 -13.85 -5.13
CA PRO A 22 -0.99 -14.26 -6.49
C PRO A 22 -0.92 -15.78 -6.65
N PHE A 23 -1.80 -16.33 -7.49
CA PHE A 23 -1.64 -17.70 -8.00
C PHE A 23 -0.34 -17.81 -8.81
N PRO A 24 0.47 -18.86 -8.59
CA PRO A 24 1.72 -19.04 -9.32
C PRO A 24 1.49 -19.53 -10.74
N GLY A 25 2.43 -19.22 -11.63
CA GLY A 25 2.42 -19.67 -13.02
C GLY A 25 1.67 -18.74 -13.97
N HIS A 26 1.53 -19.19 -15.22
CA HIS A 26 0.79 -18.46 -16.25
C HIS A 26 -0.65 -18.96 -16.31
N HIS A 27 -1.58 -18.03 -16.52
CA HIS A 27 -3.00 -18.30 -16.58
C HIS A 27 -3.60 -17.69 -17.85
N GLU A 28 -4.56 -18.40 -18.43
CA GLU A 28 -5.27 -17.97 -19.62
C GLU A 28 -5.98 -16.64 -19.40
N ILE A 29 -6.08 -15.85 -20.48
CA ILE A 29 -6.80 -14.58 -20.48
C ILE A 29 -8.27 -14.85 -20.11
N GLY A 30 -8.81 -14.08 -19.17
CA GLY A 30 -10.18 -14.24 -18.68
C GLY A 30 -10.37 -15.34 -17.63
N SER A 31 -9.34 -16.15 -17.33
CA SER A 31 -9.46 -17.15 -16.26
C SER A 31 -9.67 -16.49 -14.89
N PRO A 32 -10.44 -17.11 -13.97
CA PRO A 32 -10.65 -16.58 -12.63
C PRO A 32 -9.34 -16.29 -11.88
N LYS A 33 -8.32 -17.13 -12.04
CA LYS A 33 -6.99 -16.95 -11.44
C LYS A 33 -6.28 -15.71 -11.99
N ARG A 34 -6.35 -15.45 -13.29
CA ARG A 34 -5.76 -14.26 -13.90
C ARG A 34 -6.49 -12.99 -13.47
N ILE A 35 -7.82 -13.01 -13.45
CA ILE A 35 -8.64 -11.89 -12.97
C ILE A 35 -8.30 -11.57 -11.51
N PHE A 36 -8.18 -12.60 -10.67
CA PHE A 36 -7.76 -12.44 -9.28
C PHE A 36 -6.37 -11.81 -9.16
N ASN A 37 -5.36 -12.36 -9.85
CA ASN A 37 -3.99 -11.82 -9.83
C ASN A 37 -3.94 -10.36 -10.31
N GLN A 38 -4.71 -10.02 -11.34
CA GLN A 38 -4.80 -8.65 -11.85
C GLN A 38 -5.39 -7.70 -10.79
N LYS A 39 -6.51 -8.08 -10.15
CA LYS A 39 -7.10 -7.29 -9.07
C LYS A 39 -6.15 -7.12 -7.90
N LEU A 40 -5.51 -8.19 -7.45
CA LEU A 40 -4.54 -8.17 -6.37
C LEU A 40 -3.38 -7.22 -6.69
N SER A 41 -2.85 -7.29 -7.92
CA SER A 41 -1.79 -6.39 -8.38
C SER A 41 -2.25 -4.93 -8.41
N SER A 42 -3.41 -4.62 -9.01
CA SER A 42 -3.96 -3.27 -9.04
C SER A 42 -4.18 -2.68 -7.65
N SER A 43 -4.66 -3.48 -6.69
CA SER A 43 -4.79 -3.04 -5.30
C SER A 43 -3.43 -2.74 -4.65
N ARG A 44 -2.40 -3.54 -4.93
CA ARG A 44 -1.04 -3.26 -4.43
C ARG A 44 -0.45 -1.98 -5.05
N VAL A 45 -0.69 -1.70 -6.33
CA VAL A 45 -0.23 -0.46 -6.98
C VAL A 45 -0.74 0.78 -6.23
N VAL A 46 -1.98 0.77 -5.72
CA VAL A 46 -2.50 1.87 -4.90
C VAL A 46 -1.66 2.06 -3.63
N VAL A 47 -1.30 0.98 -2.95
CA VAL A 47 -0.47 1.01 -1.74
C VAL A 47 0.94 1.53 -2.06
N GLU A 48 1.56 1.03 -3.13
CA GLU A 48 2.89 1.46 -3.59
C GLU A 48 2.91 2.96 -3.93
N ASN A 49 1.87 3.46 -4.61
CA ASN A 49 1.72 4.88 -4.93
C ASN A 49 1.63 5.74 -3.65
N VAL A 50 0.88 5.30 -2.65
CA VAL A 50 0.79 6.00 -1.36
C VAL A 50 2.15 6.07 -0.68
N PHE A 51 2.92 4.97 -0.66
CA PHE A 51 4.27 4.97 -0.13
C PHE A 51 5.21 5.87 -0.92
N GLY A 52 5.12 5.91 -2.25
CA GLY A 52 5.88 6.82 -3.09
C GLY A 52 5.61 8.30 -2.73
N ILE A 53 4.34 8.68 -2.56
CA ILE A 53 3.95 10.03 -2.14
C ILE A 53 4.50 10.34 -0.75
N MET A 54 4.33 9.42 0.21
CA MET A 54 4.83 9.60 1.57
C MET A 54 6.36 9.78 1.60
N ALA A 55 7.10 8.97 0.85
CA ALA A 55 8.56 9.07 0.75
C ALA A 55 9.01 10.39 0.08
N ALA A 56 8.27 10.88 -0.91
CA ALA A 56 8.54 12.15 -1.57
C ALA A 56 8.32 13.35 -0.63
N LYS A 57 7.24 13.33 0.16
CA LYS A 57 6.79 14.44 1.01
C LYS A 57 7.45 14.47 2.38
N PHE A 58 7.59 13.32 3.04
CA PHE A 58 8.17 13.25 4.38
C PHE A 58 9.66 12.90 4.29
N ARG A 59 10.51 13.88 4.64
CA ARG A 59 11.97 13.74 4.58
C ARG A 59 12.52 12.58 5.41
N ILE A 60 11.81 12.14 6.44
CA ILE A 60 12.23 11.03 7.32
C ILE A 60 12.46 9.73 6.55
N TYR A 61 11.71 9.49 5.47
CA TYR A 61 11.85 8.28 4.63
C TYR A 61 12.97 8.36 3.60
N LYS A 62 13.63 9.52 3.44
CA LYS A 62 14.70 9.70 2.44
C LYS A 62 16.05 9.16 2.90
N LYS A 63 16.16 8.77 4.17
CA LYS A 63 17.36 8.18 4.77
C LYS A 63 16.97 7.01 5.67
N PRO A 64 17.88 6.07 5.95
CA PRO A 64 17.67 5.07 6.98
C PRO A 64 17.27 5.73 8.31
N ILE A 65 16.27 5.17 8.97
CA ILE A 65 15.72 5.71 10.21
C ILE A 65 16.47 5.08 11.39
N SER A 66 17.47 5.77 11.93
CA SER A 66 18.32 5.28 13.02
C SER A 66 17.75 5.60 14.41
N ILE A 67 16.56 5.08 14.72
CA ILE A 67 15.91 5.20 16.04
C ILE A 67 15.31 3.86 16.47
N GLU A 68 14.84 3.78 17.71
CA GLU A 68 14.14 2.60 18.25
C GLU A 68 12.90 2.22 17.41
N LEU A 69 12.68 0.91 17.21
CA LEU A 69 11.60 0.38 16.38
C LEU A 69 10.21 0.89 16.79
N GLU A 70 9.94 1.00 18.09
CA GLU A 70 8.66 1.53 18.59
C GLU A 70 8.40 2.96 18.09
N LYS A 71 9.44 3.81 18.12
CA LYS A 71 9.37 5.18 17.61
C LYS A 71 9.19 5.20 16.09
N VAL A 72 9.80 4.25 15.36
CA VAL A 72 9.59 4.11 13.92
C VAL A 72 8.11 3.86 13.62
N SER A 73 7.48 2.93 14.33
CA SER A 73 6.04 2.64 14.15
C SER A 73 5.16 3.87 14.44
N THR A 74 5.45 4.62 15.51
CA THR A 74 4.73 5.86 15.82
C THR A 74 4.88 6.91 14.72
N ILE A 75 6.11 7.10 14.22
CA ILE A 75 6.37 8.04 13.11
C ILE A 75 5.63 7.61 11.85
N THR A 76 5.66 6.32 11.51
CA THR A 76 4.97 5.79 10.34
C THR A 76 3.48 6.04 10.42
N LEU A 77 2.84 5.68 11.53
CA LEU A 77 1.42 5.94 11.75
C LEU A 77 1.08 7.43 11.71
N THR A 78 1.93 8.28 12.30
CA THR A 78 1.76 9.73 12.26
C THR A 78 1.80 10.26 10.82
N CYS A 79 2.74 9.80 10.00
CA CYS A 79 2.79 10.17 8.58
C CYS A 79 1.56 9.68 7.80
N VAL A 80 1.03 8.48 8.10
CA VAL A 80 -0.21 7.97 7.49
C VAL A 80 -1.40 8.85 7.86
N LEU A 81 -1.51 9.24 9.14
CA LEU A 81 -2.57 10.15 9.61
C LEU A 81 -2.47 11.51 8.90
N LEU A 82 -1.28 12.09 8.82
CA LEU A 82 -1.05 13.36 8.12
C LEU A 82 -1.33 13.24 6.62
N HIS A 83 -0.93 12.14 5.98
CA HIS A 83 -1.26 11.86 4.59
C HIS A 83 -2.79 11.88 4.36
N ASN A 84 -3.52 11.15 5.20
CA ASN A 84 -4.98 11.07 5.10
C ASN A 84 -5.64 12.42 5.35
N PHE A 85 -5.15 13.19 6.33
CA PHE A 85 -5.64 14.53 6.62
C PHE A 85 -5.43 15.48 5.42
N LEU A 86 -4.22 15.54 4.88
CA LEU A 86 -3.86 16.43 3.78
C LEU A 86 -4.57 16.08 2.46
N ARG A 87 -4.84 14.80 2.22
CA ARG A 87 -5.59 14.32 1.06
C ARG A 87 -7.09 14.58 1.14
N ARG A 88 -7.65 14.63 2.36
CA ARG A 88 -9.09 14.86 2.58
C ARG A 88 -9.46 16.34 2.57
N SER A 89 -8.48 17.23 2.78
CA SER A 89 -8.72 18.68 2.78
C SER A 89 -8.74 19.24 1.35
N GLU A 90 -9.79 19.97 1.03
CA GLU A 90 -9.99 20.60 -0.29
C GLU A 90 -8.90 21.61 -0.64
N THR A 91 -8.34 22.29 0.37
CA THR A 91 -7.32 23.34 0.18
C THR A 91 -5.91 22.77 0.00
N SER A 92 -5.63 21.59 0.57
CA SER A 92 -4.28 21.00 0.53
C SER A 92 -4.13 19.87 -0.47
N ALA A 93 -5.22 19.19 -0.87
CA ALA A 93 -5.13 17.99 -1.71
C ALA A 93 -4.43 18.24 -3.04
N SER A 94 -4.73 19.36 -3.72
CA SER A 94 -4.13 19.72 -5.02
C SER A 94 -2.63 20.05 -4.92
N VAL A 95 -2.17 20.59 -3.78
CA VAL A 95 -0.75 20.90 -3.53
C VAL A 95 0.01 19.67 -3.04
N TYR A 96 -0.65 18.85 -2.22
CA TYR A 96 -0.07 17.66 -1.63
C TYR A 96 0.05 16.53 -2.66
N THR A 97 -1.02 16.25 -3.41
CA THR A 97 -1.06 15.27 -4.51
C THR A 97 -1.65 15.94 -5.75
N PRO A 98 -0.85 16.72 -6.50
CA PRO A 98 -1.31 17.33 -7.73
C PRO A 98 -1.73 16.25 -8.74
N PRO A 99 -2.76 16.50 -9.57
CA PRO A 99 -3.05 15.64 -10.71
C PRO A 99 -1.83 15.65 -11.63
N GLY A 100 -1.36 14.45 -11.98
CA GLY A 100 -0.32 14.23 -12.99
C GLY A 100 -0.88 14.29 -14.40
#